data_AF-A0A1F2T7M4-F1
#
_entry.id   AF-A0A1F2T7M4-F1
#
_cell.length_a   1.000
_cell.length_b   1.000
_cell.length_c   1.000
_cell.angle_alpha   90.00
_cell.angle_beta   90.00
_cell.angle_gamma   90.00
#
_symmetry.space_group_name_H-M   'P 1'
#
loop_
_entity.id
_entity.type
_entity.pdbx_description
1 polymer ?
#
loop_
_entity_poly.entity_id
_entity_poly.type
_entity_poly.pdbx_seq_one_letter_code
_entity_poly.pdbx_strand_id
1 'polypeptide(L)'
;MARARRALIEAAWAYRHPAKVSAHIQQRIDHLPKALQDLGWKAQVRLCKRFRRLVARGKHPNGAVTAVARELIAFMWAIAKEVPLPA
;
A
#
# COMPACT_ATOMS: atom_id res chain seq x y z
N MET A 1 14.97 11.73 -7.98
CA MET A 1 14.32 10.46 -8.37
C MET A 1 14.70 9.24 -7.51
N ALA A 2 15.97 9.04 -7.12
CA ALA A 2 16.38 7.87 -6.33
C ALA A 2 15.68 7.74 -4.94
N ARG A 3 15.39 8.85 -4.25
CA ARG A 3 14.78 8.84 -2.91
C ARG A 3 13.34 8.34 -2.91
N ALA A 4 12.53 8.76 -3.87
CA ALA A 4 11.13 8.32 -4.00
C ALA A 4 11.04 6.82 -4.30
N ARG A 5 11.86 6.32 -5.24
CA ARG A 5 11.92 4.87 -5.54
C ARG A 5 12.33 4.06 -4.31
N ARG A 6 13.36 4.50 -3.58
CA ARG A 6 13.79 3.82 -2.36
C ARG A 6 12.67 3.82 -1.31
N ALA A 7 12.04 4.97 -1.05
CA ALA A 7 10.93 5.08 -0.10
C ALA A 7 9.76 4.14 -0.45
N LEU A 8 9.40 4.01 -1.74
CA LEU A 8 8.35 3.09 -2.19
C LEU A 8 8.71 1.62 -1.98
N ILE A 9 9.98 1.24 -2.21
CA ILE A 9 10.45 -0.11 -1.98
C ILE A 9 10.48 -0.43 -0.48
N GLU A 10 10.95 0.50 0.36
CA GLU A 10 10.92 0.36 1.81
C GLU A 10 9.48 0.24 2.35
N ALA A 11 8.56 1.10 1.88
CA ALA A 11 7.15 1.00 2.23
C ALA A 11 6.53 -0.32 1.79
N ALA A 12 6.93 -0.83 0.61
CA ALA A 12 6.40 -2.08 0.08
C ALA A 12 6.76 -3.32 0.94
N TRP A 13 7.85 -3.26 1.71
CA TRP A 13 8.19 -4.32 2.66
C TRP A 13 7.15 -4.52 3.76
N ALA A 14 6.40 -3.47 4.13
CA ALA A 14 5.35 -3.59 5.15
C ALA A 14 4.25 -4.58 4.74
N TYR A 15 3.97 -4.73 3.44
CA TYR A 15 2.94 -5.64 2.93
C TYR A 15 3.34 -7.11 2.92
N ARG A 16 4.54 -7.47 3.42
CA ARG A 16 4.87 -8.88 3.69
C ARG A 16 4.05 -9.47 4.84
N HIS A 17 3.59 -8.60 5.74
CA HIS A 17 2.79 -8.98 6.91
C HIS A 17 1.29 -9.11 6.54
N PRO A 18 0.49 -9.80 7.37
CA PRO A 18 -0.96 -9.86 7.18
C PRO A 18 -1.60 -8.47 7.14
N ALA A 19 -2.64 -8.33 6.31
CA ALA A 19 -3.39 -7.08 6.24
C ALA A 19 -4.12 -6.85 7.59
N LYS A 20 -3.89 -5.68 8.19
CA LYS A 20 -4.43 -5.30 9.49
C LYS A 20 -4.48 -3.79 9.62
N VAL A 21 -5.60 -3.28 10.11
CA VAL A 21 -5.70 -1.93 10.67
C VAL A 21 -5.69 -2.08 12.20
N SER A 22 -4.64 -1.60 12.86
CA SER A 22 -4.59 -1.59 14.32
C SER A 22 -5.42 -0.43 14.87
N ALA A 23 -5.79 -0.47 16.15
CA ALA A 23 -6.54 0.62 16.78
C ALA A 23 -5.85 1.99 16.59
N HIS A 24 -4.53 2.04 16.72
CA HIS A 24 -3.75 3.26 16.49
C HIS A 24 -3.85 3.75 15.02
N ILE A 25 -3.80 2.85 14.04
CA ILE A 25 -3.98 3.24 12.63
C ILE A 25 -5.42 3.68 12.37
N GLN A 26 -6.41 3.01 12.97
CA GLN A 26 -7.81 3.39 12.85
C GLN A 26 -8.03 4.82 13.36
N GLN A 27 -7.54 5.14 14.57
CA GLN A 27 -7.60 6.50 15.13
C GLN A 27 -6.97 7.54 14.20
N ARG A 28 -5.86 7.18 13.54
CA ARG A 28 -5.18 8.08 12.60
C ARG A 28 -5.94 8.32 11.31
N ILE A 29 -6.78 7.40 10.86
CA ILE A 29 -7.53 7.54 9.60
C ILE A 29 -8.99 7.94 9.81
N ASP A 30 -9.46 7.97 11.06
CA ASP A 30 -10.87 8.14 11.41
C ASP A 30 -11.46 9.46 10.91
N HIS A 31 -10.64 10.52 10.88
CA HIS A 31 -11.01 11.84 10.36
C HIS A 31 -11.05 11.92 8.83
N LEU A 32 -10.58 10.90 8.12
CA LEU A 32 -10.57 10.89 6.66
C LEU A 32 -11.93 10.44 6.11
N PRO A 33 -12.35 10.93 4.92
CA PRO A 33 -13.55 10.45 4.25
C PRO A 33 -13.54 8.93 4.09
N LYS A 34 -14.72 8.31 4.25
CA LYS A 34 -14.90 6.85 4.15
C LYS A 34 -14.34 6.28 2.85
N ALA A 35 -14.49 7.00 1.73
CA ALA A 35 -13.92 6.61 0.43
C ALA A 35 -12.39 6.42 0.48
N LEU A 36 -11.66 7.32 1.17
CA LEU A 36 -10.21 7.18 1.33
C LEU A 36 -9.84 6.02 2.24
N GLN A 37 -10.60 5.81 3.33
CA GLN A 37 -10.39 4.67 4.23
C GLN A 37 -10.58 3.34 3.48
N ASP A 38 -11.62 3.24 2.65
CA ASP A 38 -11.94 2.04 1.88
C ASP A 38 -10.90 1.78 0.77
N LEU A 39 -10.41 2.83 0.10
CA LEU A 39 -9.29 2.71 -0.84
C LEU A 39 -8.01 2.23 -0.15
N GLY A 40 -7.69 2.78 1.03
CA GLY A 40 -6.57 2.35 1.85
C GLY A 40 -6.67 0.89 2.25
N TRP A 41 -7.85 0.45 2.70
CA TRP A 41 -8.12 -0.94 3.05
C TRP A 41 -8.00 -1.87 1.83
N LYS A 42 -8.59 -1.49 0.69
CA LYS A 42 -8.49 -2.23 -0.58
C LYS A 42 -7.03 -2.40 -1.01
N ALA A 43 -6.21 -1.36 -0.86
CA ALA A 43 -4.78 -1.42 -1.11
C ALA A 43 -4.10 -2.45 -0.19
N GLN A 44 -4.31 -2.35 1.12
CA GLN A 44 -3.76 -3.25 2.14
C GLN A 44 -4.04 -4.72 1.82
N VAL A 45 -5.31 -5.09 1.64
CA VAL A 45 -5.71 -6.48 1.37
C VAL A 45 -5.10 -6.98 0.06
N ARG A 46 -5.12 -6.16 -1.00
CA ARG A 46 -4.61 -6.56 -2.32
C ARG A 46 -3.10 -6.74 -2.33
N LEU A 47 -2.35 -5.79 -1.76
CA LEU A 47 -0.90 -5.79 -1.76
C LEU A 47 -0.34 -6.94 -0.90
N CYS A 48 -0.90 -7.15 0.30
CA CYS A 48 -0.53 -8.31 1.14
C CYS A 48 -0.85 -9.64 0.45
N LYS A 49 -2.02 -9.76 -0.20
CA LYS A 49 -2.37 -10.95 -0.98
C LYS A 49 -1.43 -11.16 -2.17
N ARG A 50 -1.00 -10.09 -2.85
CA ARG A 50 -0.07 -10.18 -3.98
C ARG A 50 1.31 -10.63 -3.52
N PHE A 51 1.85 -10.05 -2.46
CA PHE A 51 3.14 -10.49 -1.90
C PHE A 51 3.12 -11.98 -1.58
N ARG A 52 2.13 -12.43 -0.79
CA ARG A 52 2.00 -13.85 -0.41
C ARG A 52 1.87 -14.77 -1.62
N ARG A 53 1.07 -14.39 -2.63
CA ARG A 53 0.93 -15.18 -3.87
C ARG A 53 2.23 -15.30 -4.66
N LEU A 54 3.03 -14.23 -4.73
CA LEU A 54 4.28 -14.25 -5.47
C LEU A 54 5.32 -15.12 -4.77
N VAL A 55 5.46 -14.96 -3.45
CA VAL A 55 6.40 -15.77 -2.65
C VAL A 55 5.98 -17.24 -2.64
N ALA A 56 4.69 -17.54 -2.50
CA ALA A 56 4.18 -18.92 -2.58
C ALA A 56 4.44 -19.60 -3.94
N ARG A 57 4.63 -18.82 -5.01
CA ARG A 57 5.03 -19.30 -6.35
C ARG A 57 6.55 -19.40 -6.53
N GLY A 58 7.34 -19.28 -5.45
CA GLY A 58 8.80 -19.34 -5.49
C GLY A 58 9.50 -18.08 -5.98
N LYS A 59 8.79 -16.94 -6.14
CA LYS A 59 9.47 -15.67 -6.48
C LYS A 59 10.30 -15.19 -5.29
N HIS A 60 11.52 -14.77 -5.57
CA HIS A 60 12.40 -14.15 -4.58
C HIS A 60 11.71 -12.92 -3.93
N PRO A 61 11.77 -12.75 -2.59
CA PRO A 61 11.10 -11.66 -1.88
C PRO A 61 11.36 -10.27 -2.48
N ASN A 62 12.61 -9.95 -2.84
CA ASN A 62 12.94 -8.66 -3.46
C ASN A 62 12.17 -8.39 -4.78
N GLY A 63 11.93 -9.43 -5.57
CA GLY A 63 11.11 -9.34 -6.78
C GLY A 63 9.63 -9.13 -6.46
N ALA A 64 9.13 -9.81 -5.43
CA ALA A 64 7.77 -9.64 -4.94
C ALA A 64 7.54 -8.21 -4.40
N VAL A 65 8.46 -7.68 -3.60
CA VAL A 65 8.45 -6.30 -3.10
C VAL A 65 8.45 -5.29 -4.23
N THR A 66 9.26 -5.51 -5.27
CA THR A 66 9.29 -4.62 -6.43
C THR A 66 7.94 -4.60 -7.17
N ALA A 67 7.29 -5.76 -7.32
CA ALA A 67 5.95 -5.84 -7.91
C ALA A 67 4.88 -5.14 -7.05
N VAL A 68 4.98 -5.28 -5.73
CA VAL A 68 4.11 -4.59 -4.76
C VAL A 68 4.31 -3.08 -4.81
N ALA A 69 5.55 -2.59 -4.84
CA ALA A 69 5.87 -1.17 -4.93
C ALA A 69 5.29 -0.51 -6.19
N ARG A 70 5.34 -1.21 -7.33
CA ARG A 70 4.72 -0.73 -8.58
C ARG A 70 3.19 -0.58 -8.45
N GLU A 71 2.55 -1.53 -7.78
CA GLU A 71 1.10 -1.47 -7.57
C GLU A 71 0.71 -0.45 -6.49
N LEU A 72 1.57 -0.23 -5.48
CA LEU A 72 1.39 0.80 -4.47
C LEU A 72 1.27 2.19 -5.09
N ILE A 73 2.08 2.51 -6.11
CA ILE A 73 2.00 3.79 -6.83
C ILE A 73 0.59 4.02 -7.41
N ALA A 74 -0.01 2.98 -7.99
CA ALA A 74 -1.36 3.08 -8.56
C ALA A 74 -2.42 3.38 -7.48
N PHE A 75 -2.27 2.80 -6.28
CA PHE A 75 -3.15 3.12 -5.15
C PHE A 75 -2.92 4.52 -4.59
N MET A 76 -1.66 4.97 -4.49
CA MET A 76 -1.36 6.35 -4.11
C MET A 76 -1.98 7.34 -5.08
N TRP A 77 -1.92 7.05 -6.39
CA TRP A 77 -2.57 7.86 -7.40
C TRP A 77 -4.10 7.88 -7.25
N ALA A 78 -4.72 6.71 -7.03
CA ALA A 78 -6.16 6.63 -6.79
C ALA A 78 -6.59 7.46 -5.57
N ILE A 79 -5.82 7.41 -4.48
CA ILE A 79 -6.07 8.24 -3.29
C ILE A 79 -5.89 9.73 -3.62
N ALA A 80 -4.81 10.08 -4.33
CA ALA A 80 -4.54 11.48 -4.70
C ALA A 80 -5.64 12.10 -5.56
N LYS A 81 -6.34 11.31 -6.39
CA LYS A 81 -7.48 11.79 -7.18
C LYS A 81 -8.73 12.08 -6.34
N GLU A 82 -8.86 11.44 -5.19
CA GLU A 82 -10.00 11.64 -4.27
C GLU A 82 -9.75 12.76 -3.25
N VAL A 83 -8.51 13.22 -3.11
CA VAL A 83 -8.15 14.35 -2.24
C VAL A 83 -8.26 15.65 -3.05
N PRO A 84 -9.15 16.59 -2.69
CA PRO A 84 -9.19 17.91 -3.32
C PRO A 84 -7.85 18.60 -3.10
N LEU A 85 -7.24 19.11 -4.17
CA LEU A 85 -6.09 20.00 -4.00
C LEU A 85 -6.60 21.30 -3.37
N PRO A 86 -6.00 21.77 -2.26
CA PRO A 86 -6.28 23.12 -1.79
C PRO A 86 -5.94 24.10 -2.91
N ALA A 87 -6.84 25.06 -3.15
CA ALA A 87 -6.68 26.12 -4.14
C ALA A 87 -5.53 27.06 -3.78
#